data_AF-A0A947FBI0-F1
#
_entry.id   AF-A0A947FBI0-F1
#
_cell.length_a   1.000
_cell.length_b   1.000
_cell.length_c   1.000
_cell.angle_alpha   90.00
_cell.angle_beta   90.00
_cell.angle_gamma   90.00
#
_symmetry.space_group_name_H-M   'P 1'
#
loop_
_entity.id
_entity.type
_entity.pdbx_description
1 polymer ?
#
loop_
_entity_poly.entity_id
_entity_poly.type
_entity_poly.pdbx_seq_one_letter_code
_entity_poly.pdbx_strand_id
1 'polypeptide(L)' 'FRAQLANLDGKSGGAFGSHTHSGESALMIYDTMKHVFKMNMTDLGPLNLTEAQVVSDEGLKACQDYGKAFAEGLG' A
#
# COMPACT_ATOMS: atom_id res chain seq x y z
N PHE A 1 2.26 18.29 -8.11
CA PHE A 1 2.48 16.98 -7.46
C PHE A 1 3.49 16.18 -8.28
N ARG A 2 4.55 15.60 -7.68
CA ARG A 2 5.69 15.04 -8.45
C ARG A 2 5.43 13.65 -9.06
N ALA A 3 4.52 12.85 -8.50
CA ALA A 3 4.33 11.47 -8.97
C ALA A 3 3.72 11.41 -10.41
N GLN A 4 2.98 12.44 -10.84
CA GLN A 4 2.53 12.57 -12.23
C GLN A 4 3.68 12.65 -13.24
N LEU A 5 4.87 13.10 -12.81
CA LEU A 5 6.04 13.22 -13.66
C LEU A 5 6.89 11.95 -13.69
N ALA A 6 6.55 10.92 -12.90
CA ALA A 6 7.41 9.76 -12.66
C ALA A 6 7.15 8.54 -13.59
N ASN A 7 6.31 8.70 -14.62
CA ASN A 7 5.85 7.65 -15.53
C ASN A 7 5.56 6.33 -14.79
N LEU A 8 4.48 6.34 -14.00
CA LEU A 8 4.13 5.26 -13.08
C LEU A 8 3.21 4.20 -13.69
N ASP A 9 2.73 4.43 -14.92
CA ASP A 9 1.85 3.50 -15.63
C ASP A 9 2.51 2.12 -15.75
N GLY A 10 1.78 1.08 -15.35
CA GLY A 10 2.23 -0.31 -15.36
C GLY A 10 3.33 -0.66 -14.35
N LYS A 11 3.80 0.29 -13.52
CA LYS A 11 4.76 0.00 -12.46
C LYS A 11 4.07 -0.65 -11.27
N SER A 12 4.75 -1.61 -10.64
CA SER A 12 4.24 -2.25 -9.43
C SER A 12 4.08 -1.23 -8.30
N GLY A 13 2.96 -1.31 -7.59
CA GLY A 13 2.58 -0.36 -6.55
C GLY A 13 1.98 -1.02 -5.32
N GLY A 14 2.14 -0.36 -4.17
CA GLY A 14 1.51 -0.75 -2.92
C GLY A 14 1.31 0.48 -2.05
N ALA A 15 0.21 0.49 -1.29
CA ALA A 15 -0.08 1.56 -0.34
C ALA A 15 -0.13 0.97 1.07
N PHE A 16 0.50 1.65 2.02
CA PHE A 16 0.53 1.24 3.41
C PHE A 16 0.52 2.46 4.31
N GLY A 17 -0.05 2.32 5.52
CA GLY A 17 -0.07 3.40 6.49
C GLY A 17 -0.62 2.96 7.83
N SER A 18 -0.30 3.75 8.86
CA SER A 18 -0.90 3.62 10.17
C SER A 18 -1.92 4.72 10.44
N HIS A 19 -2.88 4.45 11.32
CA HIS A 19 -3.85 5.44 11.78
C HIS A 19 -4.13 5.32 13.27
N THR A 20 -4.55 6.44 13.87
CA THR A 20 -4.99 6.50 15.28
C THR A 20 -6.51 6.53 15.40
N HIS A 21 -7.20 7.17 14.45
CA HIS A 21 -8.66 7.33 14.47
C HIS A 21 -9.32 6.87 13.16
N SER A 22 -8.88 7.41 12.01
CA SER A 22 -9.45 7.11 10.68
C SER A 22 -8.41 6.54 9.72
N GLY A 23 -8.72 5.41 9.10
CA GLY A 23 -7.81 4.68 8.21
C GLY A 23 -7.92 5.02 6.72
N GLU A 24 -8.68 6.05 6.34
CA GLU A 24 -9.04 6.33 4.93
C GLU A 24 -7.84 6.70 4.04
N SER A 25 -6.76 7.21 4.62
CA SER A 25 -5.60 7.71 3.87
C SER A 25 -4.93 6.64 3.02
N ALA A 26 -4.75 5.43 3.56
CA ALA A 26 -4.11 4.33 2.83
C ALA A 26 -4.97 3.90 1.63
N LEU A 27 -6.30 3.88 1.79
CA LEU A 27 -7.24 3.59 0.72
C LEU A 27 -7.24 4.66 -0.38
N MET A 28 -7.29 5.94 -0.01
CA MET A 28 -7.23 7.04 -0.97
C MET A 28 -5.93 7.02 -1.79
N ILE A 29 -4.79 6.73 -1.16
CA ILE A 29 -3.50 6.58 -1.86
C ILE A 29 -3.55 5.38 -2.80
N TYR A 30 -4.06 4.23 -2.34
CA TYR A 30 -4.20 3.03 -3.16
C TYR A 30 -5.03 3.29 -4.41
N ASP A 31 -6.21 3.90 -4.25
CA ASP A 31 -7.11 4.20 -5.37
C ASP A 31 -6.50 5.22 -6.33
N THR A 32 -5.79 6.22 -5.82
CA THR A 32 -5.08 7.18 -6.68
C THR A 32 -3.99 6.47 -7.49
N MET A 33 -3.18 5.61 -6.86
CA MET A 33 -2.14 4.85 -7.55
C MET A 33 -2.72 3.91 -8.61
N LYS A 34 -3.82 3.21 -8.29
CA LYS A 34 -4.50 2.29 -9.20
C LYS A 34 -5.16 3.00 -10.37
N HIS A 35 -5.96 4.04 -10.11
CA HIS A 35 -6.85 4.62 -11.12
C HIS A 35 -6.27 5.84 -11.83
N VAL A 36 -5.49 6.67 -11.13
CA VAL A 36 -4.90 7.88 -11.71
C VAL A 36 -3.52 7.58 -12.30
N PHE A 37 -2.68 6.86 -11.57
CA PHE A 37 -1.33 6.50 -12.03
C PHE A 37 -1.24 5.18 -12.78
N LYS A 38 -2.34 4.41 -12.83
CA LYS A 38 -2.42 3.13 -13.55
C LYS A 38 -1.30 2.15 -13.14
N MET A 39 -0.95 2.18 -11.87
CA MET A 39 0.04 1.26 -11.32
C MET A 39 -0.54 -0.15 -11.19
N ASN A 40 0.32 -1.16 -11.32
CA ASN A 40 -0.01 -2.54 -11.03
C ASN A 40 0.02 -2.75 -9.52
N MET A 41 -1.11 -2.51 -8.86
CA MET A 41 -1.22 -2.59 -7.42
C MET A 41 -1.25 -4.03 -6.92
N THR A 42 -0.83 -4.25 -5.67
CA THR A 42 -1.02 -5.55 -4.99
C THR A 42 -2.52 -5.87 -4.86
N ASP A 43 -2.84 -7.16 -4.99
CA ASP A 43 -4.22 -7.66 -4.87
C ASP A 43 -4.71 -7.70 -3.40
N LEU A 44 -3.80 -7.53 -2.43
CA LEU A 44 -4.16 -7.47 -1.01
C LEU A 44 -4.85 -6.16 -0.61
N GLY A 45 -4.86 -5.15 -1.48
CA GLY A 45 -5.39 -3.82 -1.17
C GLY A 45 -4.40 -2.97 -0.37
N PRO A 46 -4.84 -1.86 0.24
CA PRO A 46 -3.98 -1.05 1.12
C PRO A 46 -3.71 -1.76 2.46
N LEU A 47 -2.45 -1.81 2.89
CA LEU A 47 -2.12 -2.24 4.25
C LEU A 47 -2.46 -1.12 5.24
N ASN A 48 -3.47 -1.35 6.07
CA ASN A 48 -3.97 -0.37 7.02
C ASN A 48 -3.87 -0.90 8.45
N LEU A 49 -2.99 -0.32 9.25
CA LEU A 49 -2.75 -0.74 10.62
C LEU A 49 -3.14 0.35 11.61
N THR A 50 -3.73 -0.02 12.73
CA THR A 50 -3.82 0.91 13.86
C THR A 50 -2.44 1.11 14.48
N GLU A 51 -2.19 2.25 15.13
CA GLU A 51 -0.93 2.50 15.85
C GLU A 51 -0.59 1.36 16.84
N ALA A 52 -1.59 0.85 17.55
CA ALA A 52 -1.43 -0.28 18.48
C ALA A 52 -0.98 -1.57 17.76
N GLN A 53 -1.48 -1.82 16.54
CA GLN A 53 -1.10 -3.00 15.77
C GLN A 53 0.31 -2.88 15.18
N VAL A 54 0.77 -1.68 14.82
CA VAL A 54 2.10 -1.50 14.22
C VAL A 54 3.23 -2.08 15.08
N VAL A 55 3.10 -1.98 16.41
CA VAL A 55 4.11 -2.46 17.37
C VAL A 55 3.88 -3.91 17.84
N SER A 56 2.81 -4.55 17.38
CA SER A 56 2.50 -5.95 17.70
C SER A 56 3.22 -6.91 16.77
N ASP A 57 3.46 -8.14 17.24
CA ASP A 57 4.02 -9.21 16.40
C ASP A 57 3.09 -9.54 15.22
N GLU A 58 1.78 -9.43 15.41
CA GLU A 58 0.79 -9.60 14.35
C GLU A 58 0.90 -8.51 13.28
N GLY A 59 1.12 -7.25 13.66
CA GLY A 59 1.33 -6.15 12.73
C GLY A 59 2.65 -6.28 11.98
N LEU A 60 3.71 -6.73 12.64
CA LEU A 60 4.98 -7.06 11.98
C LEU A 60 4.78 -8.17 10.94
N LYS A 61 4.04 -9.22 11.29
CA LYS A 61 3.72 -10.31 10.36
C LYS A 61 2.88 -9.81 9.17
N ALA A 62 1.88 -8.97 9.41
CA ALA A 62 1.06 -8.36 8.35
C ALA A 62 1.93 -7.53 7.38
N CYS A 63 2.88 -6.74 7.88
CA CYS A 63 3.85 -6.02 7.07
C CYS A 63 4.72 -6.95 6.21
N GLN A 64 5.21 -8.05 6.80
CA GLN A 64 6.04 -9.03 6.08
C GLN A 64 5.27 -9.75 4.98
N ASP A 65 4.04 -10.19 5.27
CA ASP A 65 3.20 -10.90 4.30
C ASP A 65 2.76 -9.96 3.17
N TYR A 66 2.49 -8.69 3.48
CA TYR A 66 2.24 -7.66 2.47
C TYR A 66 3.46 -7.45 1.55
N GLY A 67 4.67 -7.39 2.13
CA GLY A 67 5.92 -7.27 1.37
C GLY A 67 6.16 -8.46 0.44
N LYS A 68 5.85 -9.68 0.88
CA LYS A 68 5.93 -10.88 0.03
C LYS A 68 4.98 -10.81 -1.15
N ALA A 69 3.72 -10.48 -0.92
CA ALA A 69 2.73 -10.36 -1.99
C ALA A 69 3.09 -9.25 -3.00
N PHE A 70 3.63 -8.12 -2.53
CA PHE A 70 4.16 -7.10 -3.43
C PHE A 70 5.32 -7.63 -4.27
N ALA A 71 6.25 -8.39 -3.67
CA ALA A 71 7.40 -8.94 -4.37
C ALA A 71 7.03 -10.04 -5.38
N GLU A 72 6.01 -10.85 -5.09
CA GLU A 72 5.47 -11.83 -6.04
C GLU A 72 4.94 -11.16 -7.32
N GLY A 73 4.35 -9.97 -7.19
CA GLY A 73 3.89 -9.16 -8.33
C GLY A 73 5.01 -8.42 -9.10
N LEU A 74 6.28 -8.58 -8.73
CA LEU A 74 7.43 -8.06 -9.49
C LEU A 74 8.01 -9.08 -10.48
N GLY A 75 7.57 -10.34 -10.42
CA GLY A 75 8.06 -11.46 -11.23
C GLY A 75 7.42 -11.58 -12.61
#